data_AF-A0A2E3PGJ8-F1
#
_entry.id   AF-A0A2E3PGJ8-F1
#
_cell.length_a   1.000
_cell.length_b   1.000
_cell.length_c   1.000
_cell.angle_alpha   90.00
_cell.angle_beta   90.00
_cell.angle_gamma   90.00
#
_symmetry.space_group_name_H-M   'P 1'
#
loop_
_entity.id
_entity.type
_entity.pdbx_description
1 polymer ?
#
loop_
_entity_poly.entity_id
_entity_poly.type
_entity_poly.pdbx_seq_one_letter_code
_entity_poly.pdbx_strand_id
1 'polypeptide(L)'
;MSGVPDLAPLPEPPESGVLDEPIVEAPVVVEETPGGANWLIGGLAAASTRQVDYDAEISGTVHASRAFAPPKTYKAGQFAGYGLIHFPNSYSSAEAQRFEMFCHAFRILRPVEELETPPDPIPRSEQMVTVWPIRDQAVSSAIKTARQEESAAALRGDRAARDAAGNKLCAVASAGYRLDLDVAGARIETNGEALSSDGPYLVAWAPGGDKGKPGRTALLVDLGPITTPEGARREMGKWRDAIERRRGDWGRTDEAGLRDLIRDWANRAGPTILSLVGLG
;
A
#
# COMPACT_ATOMS: atom_id res chain seq x y z
N MET A 1 -2.95 -59.95 -14.95
CA MET A 1 -4.10 -59.71 -14.05
C MET A 1 -3.54 -59.08 -12.78
N SER A 2 -3.45 -57.76 -12.74
CA SER A 2 -2.95 -57.02 -11.57
C SER A 2 -4.14 -56.34 -10.90
N GLY A 3 -4.41 -56.70 -9.64
CA GLY A 3 -5.53 -56.20 -8.87
C GLY A 3 -5.30 -54.77 -8.39
N VAL A 4 -6.35 -53.96 -8.47
CA VAL A 4 -6.41 -52.61 -7.90
C VAL A 4 -6.73 -52.75 -6.41
N PRO A 5 -6.01 -52.06 -5.51
CA PRO A 5 -6.32 -52.10 -4.08
C PRO A 5 -7.58 -51.26 -3.78
N ASP A 6 -8.42 -51.83 -2.92
CA ASP A 6 -9.68 -51.28 -2.44
C ASP A 6 -9.41 -50.09 -1.50
N LEU A 7 -9.97 -48.92 -1.82
CA LEU A 7 -9.81 -47.68 -1.04
C LEU A 7 -10.94 -47.61 -0.01
N ALA A 8 -10.57 -47.49 1.27
CA ALA A 8 -11.51 -47.32 2.37
C ALA A 8 -12.34 -46.03 2.20
N PRO A 9 -13.65 -46.05 2.56
CA PRO A 9 -14.52 -44.89 2.43
C PRO A 9 -14.11 -43.76 3.40
N LEU A 10 -14.23 -42.52 2.91
CA LEU A 10 -13.93 -41.30 3.66
C LEU A 10 -14.94 -41.09 4.81
N PRO A 11 -14.50 -40.57 5.97
CA PRO A 11 -15.38 -40.25 7.09
C PRO A 11 -16.31 -39.07 6.75
N GLU A 12 -17.56 -39.17 7.21
CA GLU A 12 -18.56 -38.12 7.04
C GLU A 12 -18.22 -36.86 7.86
N PRO A 13 -18.55 -35.66 7.35
CA PRO A 13 -18.32 -34.41 8.07
C PRO A 13 -19.24 -34.30 9.30
N PRO A 14 -18.77 -33.66 10.39
CA PRO A 14 -19.58 -33.47 11.59
C PRO A 14 -20.75 -32.50 11.34
N GLU A 15 -21.91 -32.84 11.88
CA GLU A 15 -23.11 -32.00 11.85
C GLU A 15 -22.86 -30.63 12.49
N SER A 16 -23.19 -29.58 11.73
CA SER A 16 -23.17 -28.19 12.18
C SER A 16 -24.29 -27.94 13.20
N GLY A 17 -23.91 -27.92 14.48
CA GLY A 17 -24.75 -27.44 15.57
C GLY A 17 -24.97 -25.93 15.47
N VAL A 18 -26.24 -25.53 15.39
CA VAL A 18 -26.71 -24.14 15.50
C VAL A 18 -26.68 -23.77 16.99
N LEU A 19 -25.84 -22.80 17.35
CA LEU A 19 -25.89 -22.14 18.65
C LEU A 19 -26.61 -20.81 18.50
N ASP A 20 -27.87 -20.77 18.93
CA ASP A 20 -28.61 -19.54 19.22
C ASP A 20 -28.07 -18.93 20.51
N GLU A 21 -27.39 -17.79 20.41
CA GLU A 21 -27.14 -16.92 21.56
C GLU A 21 -28.04 -15.66 21.49
N PRO A 22 -28.69 -15.27 22.60
CA PRO A 22 -29.55 -14.10 22.64
C PRO A 22 -28.74 -12.79 22.71
N ILE A 23 -29.11 -11.84 21.86
CA ILE A 23 -28.60 -10.46 21.88
C ILE A 23 -29.15 -9.76 23.13
N VAL A 24 -28.25 -9.37 24.04
CA VAL A 24 -28.57 -8.49 25.17
C VAL A 24 -28.30 -7.05 24.73
N GLU A 25 -29.35 -6.27 24.51
CA GLU A 25 -29.26 -4.82 24.30
C GLU A 25 -28.91 -4.11 25.61
N ALA A 26 -27.81 -3.35 25.61
CA ALA A 26 -27.45 -2.48 26.73
C ALA A 26 -28.18 -1.12 26.61
N PRO A 27 -28.67 -0.54 27.71
CA PRO A 27 -29.40 0.72 27.69
C PRO A 27 -28.47 1.91 27.42
N VAL A 28 -28.91 2.78 26.50
CA VAL A 28 -28.33 4.09 26.24
C VAL A 28 -28.67 5.01 27.42
N VAL A 29 -27.66 5.39 28.20
CA VAL A 29 -27.78 6.43 29.23
C VAL A 29 -27.58 7.78 28.56
N VAL A 30 -28.66 8.56 28.48
CA VAL A 30 -28.62 9.98 28.11
C VAL A 30 -28.54 10.77 29.42
N GLU A 31 -27.36 11.32 29.72
CA GLU A 31 -27.24 12.33 30.78
C GLU A 31 -27.55 13.71 30.18
N GLU A 32 -28.72 14.24 30.51
CA GLU A 32 -29.00 15.67 30.42
C GLU A 32 -28.45 16.37 31.66
N THR A 33 -27.65 17.44 31.48
CA THR A 33 -27.34 18.37 32.58
C THR A 33 -28.07 19.70 32.35
N PRO A 34 -28.87 20.16 33.32
CA PRO A 34 -29.59 21.43 33.25
C PRO A 34 -28.69 22.61 33.64
N GLY A 35 -28.99 23.77 33.03
CA GLY A 35 -28.19 24.99 33.11
C GLY A 35 -28.13 25.71 34.46
N GLY A 36 -27.30 26.75 34.51
CA GLY A 36 -27.27 27.70 35.62
C GLY A 36 -25.98 28.51 35.76
N ALA A 37 -25.89 29.58 34.97
CA ALA A 37 -25.34 30.90 35.31
C ALA A 37 -23.95 31.08 35.99
N ASN A 38 -23.12 31.82 35.23
CA ASN A 38 -22.40 33.03 35.65
C ASN A 38 -21.02 32.88 36.31
N TRP A 39 -19.96 33.07 35.52
CA TRP A 39 -18.80 33.91 35.88
C TRP A 39 -18.21 34.56 34.62
N LEU A 40 -18.22 35.90 34.62
CA LEU A 40 -17.46 36.76 33.73
C LEU A 40 -15.96 36.63 34.04
N ILE A 41 -15.14 36.80 32.99
CA ILE A 41 -13.77 37.34 32.92
C ILE A 41 -12.83 36.41 32.12
N GLY A 42 -12.37 36.93 30.98
CA GLY A 42 -11.01 36.71 30.49
C GLY A 42 -10.80 35.53 29.55
N GLY A 43 -10.62 35.86 28.26
CA GLY A 43 -9.91 34.98 27.33
C GLY A 43 -10.83 34.29 26.34
N LEU A 44 -11.11 34.97 25.23
CA LEU A 44 -11.36 34.28 23.96
C LEU A 44 -10.07 33.52 23.59
N ALA A 45 -9.87 32.34 24.16
CA ALA A 45 -9.09 31.31 23.51
C ALA A 45 -9.99 30.79 22.39
N ALA A 46 -9.96 31.48 21.24
CA ALA A 46 -10.34 30.87 20.00
C ALA A 46 -9.52 29.59 19.90
N ALA A 47 -10.17 28.43 20.07
CA ALA A 47 -9.62 27.16 19.67
C ALA A 47 -9.44 27.26 18.15
N SER A 48 -8.29 27.80 17.76
CA SER A 48 -7.78 27.74 16.41
C SER A 48 -7.61 26.26 16.12
N THR A 49 -8.63 25.68 15.51
CA THR A 49 -8.44 24.50 14.69
C THR A 49 -7.35 24.88 13.70
N ARG A 50 -6.12 24.48 14.02
CA ARG A 50 -4.98 24.50 13.10
C ARG A 50 -5.40 23.59 11.95
N GLN A 51 -6.05 24.21 10.96
CA GLN A 51 -6.10 23.70 9.62
C GLN A 51 -4.62 23.63 9.23
N VAL A 52 -4.07 22.43 9.30
CA VAL A 52 -2.69 22.19 8.87
C VAL A 52 -2.71 22.52 7.39
N ASP A 53 -2.15 23.67 7.03
CA ASP A 53 -1.84 24.00 5.65
C ASP A 53 -0.95 22.87 5.14
N TYR A 54 -1.53 22.01 4.31
CA TYR A 54 -0.81 20.95 3.60
C TYR A 54 0.05 21.51 2.45
N ASP A 55 0.08 22.83 2.30
CA ASP A 55 0.96 23.58 1.41
C ASP A 55 2.35 23.82 2.03
N ALA A 56 2.75 23.00 3.01
CA ALA A 56 4.14 22.93 3.44
C ALA A 56 4.99 22.53 2.23
N GLU A 57 5.70 23.51 1.65
CA GLU A 57 6.72 23.27 0.63
C GLU A 57 7.56 22.07 1.06
N ILE A 58 7.57 20.99 0.27
CA ILE A 58 8.43 19.83 0.55
C ILE A 58 9.87 20.27 0.27
N SER A 59 10.48 20.95 1.25
CA SER A 59 11.86 21.39 1.22
C SER A 59 12.77 20.23 1.63
N GLY A 60 12.74 19.12 0.90
CA GLY A 60 13.40 17.89 1.33
C GLY A 60 13.66 16.89 0.21
N THR A 61 14.61 15.99 0.47
CA THR A 61 14.79 14.79 -0.36
C THR A 61 13.64 13.85 -0.07
N VAL A 62 12.84 13.47 -1.08
CA VAL A 62 11.78 12.48 -0.88
C VAL A 62 12.38 11.08 -0.91
N HIS A 63 12.03 10.27 0.07
CA HIS A 63 12.49 8.90 0.22
C HIS A 63 11.44 7.90 -0.25
N ALA A 64 11.85 6.94 -1.06
CA ALA A 64 10.97 5.86 -1.47
C ALA A 64 10.76 4.90 -0.29
N SER A 65 9.50 4.69 0.08
CA SER A 65 9.14 3.76 1.14
C SER A 65 8.08 2.77 0.70
N ARG A 66 7.93 1.68 1.44
CA ARG A 66 6.89 0.68 1.21
C ARG A 66 6.14 0.30 2.47
N ALA A 67 4.90 -0.14 2.26
CA ALA A 67 4.14 -0.79 3.31
C ALA A 67 3.31 -1.96 2.76
N PHE A 68 3.19 -3.02 3.56
CA PHE A 68 2.12 -4.01 3.41
C PHE A 68 1.03 -3.62 4.39
N ALA A 69 -0.07 -3.07 3.87
CA ALA A 69 -1.03 -2.39 4.72
C ALA A 69 -2.47 -2.83 4.46
N PRO A 70 -3.25 -3.10 5.53
CA PRO A 70 -4.69 -3.15 5.43
C PRO A 70 -5.26 -1.80 4.97
N PRO A 71 -6.50 -1.78 4.49
CA PRO A 71 -7.21 -0.56 4.15
C PRO A 71 -7.14 0.49 5.25
N LYS A 72 -7.06 1.76 4.86
CA LYS A 72 -7.14 2.92 5.77
C LYS A 72 -6.03 2.97 6.85
N THR A 73 -5.05 2.07 6.81
CA THR A 73 -3.91 2.07 7.75
C THR A 73 -3.04 3.31 7.58
N TYR A 74 -2.76 3.68 6.32
CA TYR A 74 -1.99 4.87 5.98
C TYR A 74 -2.91 5.91 5.35
N LYS A 75 -3.00 7.09 5.97
CA LYS A 75 -3.71 8.24 5.37
C LYS A 75 -2.79 8.86 4.32
N ALA A 76 -3.27 8.94 3.09
CA ALA A 76 -2.43 9.37 1.97
C ALA A 76 -1.86 10.79 2.14
N GLY A 77 -2.60 11.69 2.78
CA GLY A 77 -2.13 13.06 3.10
C GLY A 77 -0.98 13.15 4.12
N GLN A 78 -0.59 12.04 4.76
CA GLN A 78 0.59 12.03 5.64
C GLN A 78 1.92 11.95 4.87
N PHE A 79 1.87 11.66 3.57
CA PHE A 79 3.03 11.37 2.74
C PHE A 79 3.23 12.41 1.63
N ALA A 80 4.48 12.63 1.24
CA ALA A 80 4.81 13.44 0.05
C ALA A 80 4.14 12.89 -1.21
N GLY A 81 4.13 11.55 -1.33
CA GLY A 81 3.44 10.84 -2.38
C GLY A 81 2.84 9.53 -1.87
N TYR A 82 1.82 9.05 -2.55
CA TYR A 82 1.16 7.79 -2.23
C TYR A 82 1.08 6.93 -3.49
N GLY A 83 1.56 5.71 -3.41
CA GLY A 83 1.59 4.72 -4.48
C GLY A 83 0.85 3.44 -4.08
N LEU A 84 0.37 2.68 -5.06
CA LEU A 84 -0.31 1.41 -4.89
C LEU A 84 0.19 0.42 -5.94
N ILE A 85 0.42 -0.83 -5.53
CA ILE A 85 0.53 -1.95 -6.47
C ILE A 85 -0.86 -2.55 -6.67
N HIS A 86 -1.31 -2.58 -7.91
CA HIS A 86 -2.64 -2.99 -8.32
C HIS A 86 -2.59 -4.18 -9.30
N PHE A 87 -2.92 -5.36 -8.82
CA PHE A 87 -3.34 -6.48 -9.66
C PHE A 87 -4.84 -6.36 -9.96
N PRO A 88 -5.25 -6.44 -11.24
CA PRO A 88 -6.66 -6.49 -11.66
C PRO A 88 -7.39 -7.72 -11.11
N ASN A 89 -6.67 -8.85 -11.05
CA ASN A 89 -7.20 -10.11 -10.55
C ASN A 89 -6.93 -10.27 -9.06
N SER A 90 -7.82 -11.01 -8.39
CA SER A 90 -7.57 -11.47 -7.03
C SER A 90 -6.50 -12.57 -7.04
N TYR A 91 -5.75 -12.69 -5.94
CA TYR A 91 -4.78 -13.76 -5.80
C TYR A 91 -5.42 -15.14 -6.04
N SER A 92 -4.78 -15.93 -6.90
CA SER A 92 -5.14 -17.32 -7.21
C SER A 92 -3.89 -18.19 -7.23
N SER A 93 -4.05 -19.51 -7.08
CA SER A 93 -2.91 -20.44 -7.18
C SER A 93 -2.25 -20.41 -8.57
N ALA A 94 -3.03 -20.14 -9.62
CA ALA A 94 -2.54 -20.00 -10.99
C ALA A 94 -1.63 -18.76 -11.17
N GLU A 95 -1.88 -17.69 -10.40
CA GLU A 95 -1.15 -16.42 -10.48
C GLU A 95 -0.12 -16.24 -9.35
N ALA A 96 -0.01 -17.21 -8.44
CA ALA A 96 0.82 -17.10 -7.23
C ALA A 96 2.26 -16.69 -7.54
N GLN A 97 2.87 -17.30 -8.57
CA GLN A 97 4.23 -16.96 -9.01
C GLN A 97 4.35 -15.50 -9.45
N ARG A 98 3.32 -14.94 -10.10
CA ARG A 98 3.31 -13.55 -10.56
C ARG A 98 3.27 -12.60 -9.37
N PHE A 99 2.37 -12.83 -8.40
CA PHE A 99 2.32 -12.03 -7.18
C PHE A 99 3.63 -12.10 -6.39
N GLU A 100 4.17 -13.31 -6.18
CA GLU A 100 5.42 -13.48 -5.44
C GLU A 100 6.59 -12.80 -6.14
N MET A 101 6.70 -12.93 -7.46
CA MET A 101 7.73 -12.26 -8.27
C MET A 101 7.74 -10.75 -8.03
N PHE A 102 6.58 -10.10 -8.10
CA PHE A 102 6.48 -8.67 -7.84
C PHE A 102 6.64 -8.30 -6.37
N CYS A 103 6.21 -9.15 -5.43
CA CYS A 103 6.49 -8.93 -4.01
C CYS A 103 8.01 -8.94 -3.74
N HIS A 104 8.74 -9.89 -4.35
CA HIS A 104 10.19 -9.96 -4.23
C HIS A 104 10.88 -8.72 -4.81
N ALA A 105 10.37 -8.18 -5.92
CA ALA A 105 10.85 -6.92 -6.48
C ALA A 105 10.51 -5.72 -5.58
N PHE A 106 9.28 -5.66 -5.08
CA PHE A 106 8.76 -4.60 -4.21
C PHE A 106 9.59 -4.44 -2.93
N ARG A 107 10.15 -5.54 -2.41
CA ARG A 107 11.03 -5.55 -1.23
C ARG A 107 12.32 -4.71 -1.39
N ILE A 108 12.68 -4.26 -2.59
CA ILE A 108 13.81 -3.34 -2.81
C ILE A 108 13.58 -1.96 -2.16
N LEU A 109 12.32 -1.58 -1.95
CA LEU A 109 11.95 -0.36 -1.24
C LEU A 109 12.13 -0.57 0.27
N ARG A 110 12.51 0.50 0.99
CA ARG A 110 12.65 0.45 2.46
C ARG A 110 11.26 0.48 3.12
N PRO A 111 10.98 -0.32 4.17
CA PRO A 111 9.73 -0.22 4.89
C PRO A 111 9.56 1.16 5.55
N VAL A 112 8.32 1.66 5.62
CA VAL A 112 8.00 2.92 6.32
C VAL A 112 8.56 2.92 7.74
N GLU A 113 8.39 1.82 8.49
CA GLU A 113 8.83 1.75 9.88
C GLU A 113 10.37 1.80 10.02
N GLU A 114 11.11 1.33 9.01
CA GLU A 114 12.58 1.41 9.01
C GLU A 114 13.04 2.87 8.87
N LEU A 115 12.36 3.65 8.02
CA LEU A 115 12.68 5.07 7.82
C LEU A 115 12.30 5.94 9.00
N GLU A 116 11.29 5.54 9.78
CA GLU A 116 10.83 6.25 10.98
C GLU A 116 11.67 5.93 12.22
N THR A 117 12.59 4.97 12.14
CA THR A 117 13.39 4.52 13.28
C THR A 117 14.65 5.39 13.45
N PRO A 118 15.04 5.76 14.69
CA PRO A 118 16.29 6.48 14.97
C PRO A 118 17.55 5.76 14.44
N PRO A 119 18.70 6.45 14.26
CA PRO A 119 19.04 7.78 14.78
C PRO A 119 18.54 8.97 13.96
N ASP A 120 18.33 8.78 12.65
CA ASP A 120 17.93 9.83 11.71
C ASP A 120 16.55 9.53 11.12
N PRO A 121 15.45 9.74 11.87
CA PRO A 121 14.11 9.41 11.41
C PRO A 121 13.69 10.35 10.26
N ILE A 122 13.23 9.75 9.16
CA ILE A 122 12.67 10.47 8.02
C ILE A 122 11.16 10.58 8.24
N PRO A 123 10.60 11.81 8.36
CA PRO A 123 9.16 11.98 8.57
C PRO A 123 8.37 11.52 7.34
N ARG A 124 7.13 11.05 7.54
CA ARG A 124 6.25 10.61 6.44
C ARG A 124 6.06 11.67 5.36
N SER A 125 6.01 12.95 5.74
CA SER A 125 5.91 14.09 4.81
C SER A 125 7.08 14.21 3.84
N GLU A 126 8.19 13.50 4.09
CA GLU A 126 9.35 13.38 3.20
C GLU A 126 9.46 11.99 2.57
N GLN A 127 8.40 11.19 2.63
CA GLN A 127 8.36 9.85 2.05
C GLN A 127 7.30 9.75 0.96
N MET A 128 7.62 9.01 -0.10
CA MET A 128 6.64 8.48 -1.02
C MET A 128 6.40 7.01 -0.71
N VAL A 129 5.27 6.72 -0.05
CA VAL A 129 4.91 5.35 0.30
C VAL A 129 4.29 4.65 -0.88
N THR A 130 4.81 3.48 -1.26
CA THR A 130 4.12 2.56 -2.16
C THR A 130 3.51 1.44 -1.34
N VAL A 131 2.19 1.27 -1.43
CA VAL A 131 1.45 0.32 -0.62
C VAL A 131 1.16 -0.94 -1.44
N TRP A 132 1.43 -2.10 -0.83
CA TRP A 132 0.91 -3.39 -1.23
C TRP A 132 -0.32 -3.70 -0.38
N PRO A 133 -1.53 -3.62 -0.94
CA PRO A 133 -2.77 -3.83 -0.20
C PRO A 133 -2.86 -5.27 0.30
N ILE A 134 -3.12 -5.42 1.60
CA ILE A 134 -3.39 -6.72 2.22
C ILE A 134 -4.75 -6.69 2.93
N ARG A 135 -5.33 -7.86 3.18
CA ARG A 135 -6.69 -7.97 3.68
C ARG A 135 -6.91 -7.44 5.10
N ASP A 136 -5.99 -7.75 6.01
CA ASP A 136 -6.23 -7.58 7.44
C ASP A 136 -4.95 -7.50 8.28
N GLN A 137 -5.14 -7.23 9.56
CA GLN A 137 -4.07 -7.10 10.54
C GLN A 137 -3.35 -8.42 10.84
N ALA A 138 -3.99 -9.57 10.66
CA ALA A 138 -3.35 -10.86 10.87
C ALA A 138 -2.27 -11.09 9.80
N VAL A 139 -2.56 -10.76 8.53
CA VAL A 139 -1.58 -10.78 7.44
C VAL A 139 -0.44 -9.79 7.72
N SER A 140 -0.76 -8.57 8.15
CA SER A 140 0.26 -7.56 8.51
C SER A 140 1.21 -8.09 9.61
N SER A 141 0.65 -8.76 10.61
CA SER A 141 1.42 -9.32 11.73
C SER A 141 2.32 -10.47 11.28
N ALA A 142 1.83 -11.37 10.43
CA ALA A 142 2.64 -12.45 9.86
C ALA A 142 3.78 -11.93 8.97
N ILE A 143 3.53 -10.89 8.16
CA ILE A 143 4.55 -10.19 7.37
C ILE A 143 5.59 -9.53 8.29
N LYS A 144 5.16 -8.89 9.38
CA LYS A 144 6.07 -8.28 10.35
C LYS A 144 7.00 -9.32 10.97
N THR A 145 6.49 -10.48 11.36
CA THR A 145 7.30 -11.60 11.87
C THR A 145 8.32 -12.07 10.83
N ALA A 146 7.88 -12.34 9.60
CA ALA A 146 8.79 -12.79 8.53
C ALA A 146 9.88 -11.74 8.21
N ARG A 147 9.54 -10.44 8.27
CA ARG A 147 10.52 -9.35 8.12
C ARG A 147 11.55 -9.34 9.26
N GLN A 148 11.11 -9.54 10.50
CA GLN A 148 12.04 -9.62 11.65
C GLN A 148 12.99 -10.80 11.51
N GLU A 149 12.48 -11.96 11.07
CA GLU A 149 13.29 -13.14 10.75
C GLU A 149 14.31 -12.81 9.64
N GLU A 150 13.89 -12.13 8.57
CA GLU A 150 14.76 -11.69 7.47
C GLU A 150 15.88 -10.75 7.97
N SER A 151 15.54 -9.72 8.73
CA SER A 151 16.51 -8.77 9.30
C SER A 151 17.48 -9.47 10.24
N ALA A 152 17.00 -10.37 11.11
CA ALA A 152 17.85 -11.12 12.02
C ALA A 152 18.82 -12.05 11.26
N ALA A 153 18.37 -12.69 10.19
CA ALA A 153 19.23 -13.49 9.31
C ALA A 153 20.29 -12.63 8.60
N ALA A 154 19.91 -11.44 8.12
CA ALA A 154 20.83 -10.50 7.50
C ALA A 154 21.94 -10.06 8.46
N LEU A 155 21.61 -9.77 9.72
CA LEU A 155 22.60 -9.41 10.75
C LEU A 155 23.60 -10.53 11.06
N ARG A 156 23.17 -11.80 10.92
CA ARG A 156 24.06 -12.96 11.08
C ARG A 156 24.86 -13.30 9.82
N GLY A 157 24.62 -12.62 8.70
CA GLY A 157 25.20 -12.98 7.41
C GLY A 157 24.66 -14.29 6.82
N ASP A 158 23.54 -14.81 7.34
CA ASP A 158 22.92 -16.05 6.89
C ASP A 158 22.02 -15.80 5.68
N ARG A 159 22.61 -15.95 4.49
CA ARG A 159 21.90 -15.72 3.23
C ARG A 159 20.72 -16.67 3.02
N ALA A 160 20.89 -17.95 3.36
CA ALA A 160 19.84 -18.95 3.15
C ALA A 160 18.63 -18.69 4.05
N ALA A 161 18.85 -18.37 5.33
CA ALA A 161 17.76 -18.00 6.23
C ALA A 161 17.08 -16.68 5.82
N ARG A 162 17.87 -15.71 5.31
CA ARG A 162 17.32 -14.46 4.78
C ARG A 162 16.42 -14.70 3.58
N ASP A 163 16.86 -15.52 2.63
CA ASP A 163 16.08 -15.86 1.44
C ASP A 163 14.80 -16.62 1.83
N ALA A 164 14.89 -17.59 2.74
CA ALA A 164 13.73 -18.32 3.26
C ALA A 164 12.70 -17.41 3.94
N ALA A 165 13.14 -16.50 4.82
CA ALA A 165 12.27 -15.53 5.48
C ALA A 165 11.64 -14.57 4.45
N GLY A 166 12.41 -14.15 3.45
CA GLY A 166 11.93 -13.35 2.34
C GLY A 166 10.87 -14.02 1.47
N ASN A 167 11.03 -15.32 1.20
CA ASN A 167 10.06 -16.13 0.47
C ASN A 167 8.77 -16.30 1.30
N LYS A 168 8.90 -16.61 2.60
CA LYS A 168 7.77 -16.69 3.54
C LYS A 168 6.98 -15.38 3.58
N LEU A 169 7.67 -14.23 3.65
CA LEU A 169 7.03 -12.92 3.61
C LEU A 169 6.20 -12.74 2.34
N CYS A 170 6.78 -13.07 1.17
CA CYS A 170 6.10 -12.87 -0.10
C CYS A 170 4.96 -13.86 -0.37
N ALA A 171 5.08 -15.10 0.09
CA ALA A 171 3.97 -16.05 0.06
C ALA A 171 2.77 -15.51 0.86
N VAL A 172 3.01 -15.01 2.08
CA VAL A 172 1.96 -14.44 2.95
C VAL A 172 1.37 -13.16 2.36
N ALA A 173 2.21 -12.25 1.87
CA ALA A 173 1.75 -10.98 1.29
C ALA A 173 0.94 -11.18 0.00
N SER A 174 1.33 -12.15 -0.82
CA SER A 174 0.61 -12.52 -2.04
C SER A 174 -0.74 -13.15 -1.71
N ALA A 175 -0.75 -14.18 -0.85
CA ALA A 175 -1.99 -14.84 -0.44
C ALA A 175 -2.95 -13.92 0.32
N GLY A 176 -2.41 -12.93 1.02
CA GLY A 176 -3.18 -11.91 1.74
C GLY A 176 -3.56 -10.69 0.90
N TYR A 177 -3.17 -10.62 -0.37
CA TYR A 177 -3.41 -9.45 -1.21
C TYR A 177 -4.90 -9.22 -1.44
N ARG A 178 -5.36 -8.00 -1.17
CA ARG A 178 -6.76 -7.58 -1.38
C ARG A 178 -6.83 -6.10 -1.70
N LEU A 179 -7.10 -5.79 -2.95
CA LEU A 179 -7.25 -4.41 -3.40
C LEU A 179 -8.68 -3.90 -3.21
N ASP A 180 -9.71 -4.74 -3.38
CA ASP A 180 -11.14 -4.40 -3.26
C ASP A 180 -11.49 -3.61 -1.98
N LEU A 181 -10.65 -3.72 -0.95
CA LEU A 181 -10.81 -3.05 0.32
C LEU A 181 -10.20 -1.62 0.38
N ASP A 182 -9.32 -1.22 -0.57
CA ASP A 182 -8.71 0.12 -0.68
C ASP A 182 -9.19 0.92 -1.93
N VAL A 183 -10.05 0.32 -2.77
CA VAL A 183 -10.47 0.87 -4.10
C VAL A 183 -11.47 2.03 -4.04
N ALA A 184 -11.95 2.43 -2.85
CA ALA A 184 -12.82 3.61 -2.78
C ALA A 184 -12.13 4.89 -3.35
N GLY A 185 -10.79 4.92 -3.39
CA GLY A 185 -10.02 6.00 -4.04
C GLY A 185 -9.18 5.58 -5.26
N ALA A 186 -9.30 4.33 -5.71
CA ALA A 186 -8.53 3.78 -6.83
C ALA A 186 -9.43 3.19 -7.92
N ARG A 187 -10.69 3.65 -8.04
CA ARG A 187 -11.38 3.61 -9.33
C ARG A 187 -10.56 4.48 -10.27
N ILE A 188 -9.54 3.90 -10.88
CA ILE A 188 -8.75 4.51 -11.92
C ILE A 188 -9.72 4.60 -13.09
N GLU A 189 -10.47 5.70 -13.14
CA GLU A 189 -11.25 6.05 -14.31
C GLU A 189 -10.24 6.44 -15.37
N THR A 190 -9.79 5.47 -16.14
CA THR A 190 -8.92 5.58 -17.31
C THR A 190 -9.54 6.41 -18.45
N ASN A 191 -10.36 7.42 -18.15
CA ASN A 191 -11.21 8.11 -19.11
C ASN A 191 -12.03 7.14 -19.98
N GLY A 192 -12.42 5.99 -19.42
CA GLY A 192 -13.18 4.95 -20.11
C GLY A 192 -12.34 3.88 -20.85
N GLU A 193 -11.00 3.95 -20.85
CA GLU A 193 -10.16 2.90 -21.43
C GLU A 193 -9.91 1.76 -20.42
N ALA A 194 -10.63 0.64 -20.53
CA ALA A 194 -10.37 -0.51 -19.65
C ALA A 194 -8.85 -0.80 -19.55
N LEU A 195 -8.35 -0.99 -18.32
CA LEU A 195 -6.98 -1.46 -18.07
C LEU A 195 -6.74 -2.69 -18.95
N SER A 196 -5.91 -2.53 -19.98
CA SER A 196 -5.88 -3.44 -21.13
C SER A 196 -4.97 -4.65 -20.95
N SER A 197 -4.27 -4.73 -19.82
CA SER A 197 -3.31 -5.78 -19.49
C SER A 197 -3.72 -6.49 -18.19
N ASP A 198 -3.19 -7.71 -17.99
CA ASP A 198 -3.41 -8.49 -16.76
C ASP A 198 -2.74 -7.87 -15.52
N GLY A 199 -2.11 -6.69 -15.65
CA GLY A 199 -1.35 -6.03 -14.59
C GLY A 199 -0.17 -6.88 -14.09
N PRO A 200 0.49 -6.52 -12.98
CA PRO A 200 0.09 -5.46 -12.09
C PRO A 200 0.35 -4.07 -12.66
N TYR A 201 -0.30 -3.11 -12.05
CA TYR A 201 -0.12 -1.70 -12.28
C TYR A 201 0.53 -1.07 -11.06
N LEU A 202 1.37 -0.07 -11.27
CA LEU A 202 1.77 0.85 -10.21
C LEU A 202 1.03 2.16 -10.42
N VAL A 203 0.29 2.58 -9.40
CA VAL A 203 -0.57 3.77 -9.43
C VAL A 203 -0.06 4.73 -8.38
N ALA A 204 0.13 6.01 -8.71
CA ALA A 204 0.68 6.95 -7.76
C ALA A 204 0.12 8.37 -7.86
N TRP A 205 0.05 9.04 -6.72
CA TRP A 205 -0.37 10.44 -6.54
C TRP A 205 0.73 11.22 -5.82
N ALA A 206 0.94 12.46 -6.25
CA ALA A 206 1.76 13.46 -5.58
C ALA A 206 1.09 14.83 -5.75
N PRO A 207 0.73 15.53 -4.66
CA PRO A 207 0.92 15.14 -3.27
C PRO A 207 0.10 13.90 -2.89
N GLY A 208 0.53 13.13 -1.89
CA GLY A 208 -0.19 11.93 -1.44
C GLY A 208 -1.64 12.22 -1.06
N GLY A 209 -1.91 13.42 -0.53
CA GLY A 209 -3.26 13.89 -0.20
C GLY A 209 -4.22 14.00 -1.39
N ASP A 210 -3.76 13.87 -2.63
CA ASP A 210 -4.63 13.88 -3.82
C ASP A 210 -5.23 12.51 -4.17
N LYS A 211 -4.80 11.43 -3.49
CA LYS A 211 -5.41 10.10 -3.65
C LYS A 211 -6.92 10.17 -3.46
N GLY A 212 -7.67 9.74 -4.48
CA GLY A 212 -9.12 9.63 -4.46
C GLY A 212 -9.89 10.95 -4.51
N LYS A 213 -9.22 12.09 -4.75
CA LYS A 213 -9.90 13.36 -5.00
C LYS A 213 -10.33 13.44 -6.48
N PRO A 214 -11.58 13.86 -6.77
CA PRO A 214 -12.02 14.12 -8.15
C PRO A 214 -11.14 15.16 -8.85
N GLY A 215 -10.95 15.01 -10.15
CA GLY A 215 -10.15 15.91 -11.00
C GLY A 215 -8.64 15.86 -10.76
N ARG A 216 -8.15 14.97 -9.90
CA ARG A 216 -6.71 14.77 -9.67
C ARG A 216 -6.15 13.65 -10.53
N THR A 217 -4.94 13.86 -11.03
CA THR A 217 -4.26 12.92 -11.92
C THR A 217 -3.45 11.92 -11.10
N ALA A 218 -3.54 10.65 -11.49
CA ALA A 218 -2.62 9.62 -11.05
C ALA A 218 -1.61 9.30 -12.17
N LEU A 219 -0.38 9.00 -11.75
CA LEU A 219 0.56 8.25 -12.56
C LEU A 219 0.10 6.79 -12.61
N LEU A 220 -0.06 6.24 -13.82
CA LEU A 220 -0.30 4.83 -14.03
C LEU A 220 0.85 4.20 -14.82
N VAL A 221 1.43 3.16 -14.26
CA VAL A 221 2.48 2.34 -14.86
C VAL A 221 1.94 0.94 -15.10
N ASP A 222 1.95 0.47 -16.33
CA ASP A 222 1.64 -0.93 -16.64
C ASP A 222 2.87 -1.83 -16.48
N LEU A 223 2.88 -2.71 -15.47
CA LEU A 223 3.92 -3.72 -15.27
C LEU A 223 3.52 -5.09 -15.85
N GLY A 224 2.36 -5.18 -16.51
CA GLY A 224 1.84 -6.34 -17.24
C GLY A 224 2.88 -7.04 -18.13
N PRO A 225 3.60 -6.31 -19.00
CA PRO A 225 4.61 -6.90 -19.87
C PRO A 225 5.80 -7.55 -19.15
N ILE A 226 5.98 -7.32 -17.85
CA ILE A 226 7.10 -7.87 -17.09
C ILE A 226 6.77 -9.30 -16.63
N THR A 227 7.57 -10.25 -17.09
CA THR A 227 7.36 -11.69 -16.86
C THR A 227 8.53 -12.38 -16.16
N THR A 228 9.60 -11.65 -15.83
CA THR A 228 10.79 -12.20 -15.17
C THR A 228 11.11 -11.52 -13.84
N PRO A 229 11.67 -12.24 -12.85
CA PRO A 229 12.08 -11.65 -11.57
C PRO A 229 13.08 -10.50 -11.71
N GLU A 230 14.04 -10.62 -12.62
CA GLU A 230 15.03 -9.58 -12.90
C GLU A 230 14.37 -8.36 -13.53
N GLY A 231 13.39 -8.57 -14.41
CA GLY A 231 12.56 -7.51 -14.97
C GLY A 231 11.81 -6.75 -13.89
N ALA A 232 11.11 -7.46 -13.01
CA ALA A 232 10.33 -6.86 -11.93
C ALA A 232 11.24 -6.06 -10.98
N ARG A 233 12.38 -6.64 -10.57
CA ARG A 233 13.38 -5.95 -9.73
C ARG A 233 13.94 -4.70 -10.39
N ARG A 234 14.24 -4.76 -11.69
CA ARG A 234 14.75 -3.61 -12.44
C ARG A 234 13.72 -2.48 -12.50
N GLU A 235 12.45 -2.79 -12.82
CA GLU A 235 11.40 -1.76 -12.88
C GLU A 235 11.11 -1.15 -11.50
N MET A 236 11.08 -1.96 -10.42
CA MET A 236 10.95 -1.43 -9.05
C MET A 236 12.18 -0.61 -8.62
N GLY A 237 13.37 -0.96 -9.11
CA GLY A 237 14.58 -0.16 -8.93
C GLY A 237 14.49 1.20 -9.61
N LYS A 238 14.00 1.25 -10.87
CA LYS A 238 13.72 2.51 -11.57
C LYS A 238 12.69 3.36 -10.83
N TRP A 239 11.65 2.73 -10.28
CA TRP A 239 10.64 3.40 -9.45
C TRP A 239 11.27 4.07 -8.22
N ARG A 240 12.05 3.34 -7.42
CA ARG A 240 12.80 3.89 -6.29
C ARG A 240 13.69 5.06 -6.71
N ASP A 241 14.49 4.86 -7.75
CA ASP A 241 15.45 5.86 -8.21
C ASP A 241 14.75 7.13 -8.72
N ALA A 242 13.57 7.01 -9.35
CA ALA A 242 12.78 8.16 -9.78
C ALA A 242 12.26 8.99 -8.59
N ILE A 243 11.92 8.33 -7.48
CA ILE A 243 11.54 9.00 -6.23
C ILE A 243 12.76 9.71 -5.62
N GLU A 244 13.85 8.97 -5.38
CA GLU A 244 14.96 9.44 -4.55
C GLU A 244 15.90 10.44 -5.24
N ARG A 245 16.00 10.42 -6.58
CA ARG A 245 16.92 11.29 -7.31
C ARG A 245 16.39 12.71 -7.51
N ARG A 246 15.08 12.94 -7.42
CA ARG A 246 14.47 14.27 -7.58
C ARG A 246 14.28 14.94 -6.23
N ARG A 247 15.36 15.54 -5.73
CA ARG A 247 15.35 16.40 -4.54
C ARG A 247 14.60 17.70 -4.87
N GLY A 248 13.39 17.88 -4.32
CA GLY A 248 12.61 19.12 -4.44
C GLY A 248 11.42 19.13 -5.41
N ASP A 249 11.27 18.16 -6.31
CA ASP A 249 10.16 18.18 -7.29
C ASP A 249 8.87 17.56 -6.74
N TRP A 250 8.98 16.62 -5.80
CA TRP A 250 7.82 15.90 -5.23
C TRP A 250 6.92 16.77 -4.35
N GLY A 251 7.28 18.04 -4.12
CA GLY A 251 6.45 19.06 -3.47
C GLY A 251 6.01 20.21 -4.38
N ARG A 252 6.39 20.21 -5.66
CA ARG A 252 5.83 21.15 -6.63
C ARG A 252 4.47 20.60 -7.05
N THR A 253 3.42 21.17 -6.48
CA THR A 253 2.03 20.76 -6.65
C THR A 253 1.39 21.27 -7.94
N ASP A 254 2.16 21.95 -8.81
CA ASP A 254 1.66 22.36 -10.13
C ASP A 254 1.61 21.15 -11.08
N GLU A 255 0.59 21.14 -11.92
CA GLU A 255 0.34 20.08 -12.90
C GLU A 255 1.54 19.89 -13.85
N ALA A 256 2.30 20.96 -14.10
CA ALA A 256 3.49 20.95 -14.93
C ALA A 256 4.64 20.13 -14.30
N GLY A 257 4.92 20.31 -13.01
CA GLY A 257 5.94 19.55 -12.28
C GLY A 257 5.61 18.06 -12.22
N LEU A 258 4.34 17.71 -11.99
CA LEU A 258 3.88 16.32 -12.03
C LEU A 258 3.98 15.73 -13.44
N ARG A 259 3.55 16.47 -14.48
CA ARG A 259 3.71 16.04 -15.89
C ARG A 259 5.18 15.85 -16.27
N ASP A 260 6.08 16.70 -15.82
CA ASP A 260 7.51 16.59 -16.10
C ASP A 260 8.12 15.40 -15.37
N LEU A 261 7.67 15.11 -14.15
CA LEU A 261 8.05 13.90 -13.42
C LEU A 261 7.60 12.64 -14.16
N ILE A 262 6.36 12.63 -14.65
CA ILE A 262 5.77 11.50 -15.37
C ILE A 262 6.39 11.32 -16.76
N ARG A 263 6.64 12.41 -17.49
CA ARG A 263 7.33 12.40 -18.79
C ARG A 263 8.75 11.87 -18.66
N ASP A 264 9.46 12.27 -17.61
CA ASP A 264 10.82 11.83 -17.37
C ASP A 264 10.89 10.37 -16.90
N TRP A 265 9.88 9.91 -16.15
CA TRP A 265 9.68 8.48 -15.89
C TRP A 265 9.41 7.72 -17.21
N ALA A 266 8.58 8.27 -18.10
CA ALA A 266 8.30 7.72 -19.44
C ALA A 266 9.51 7.55 -20.32
N ASN A 267 10.32 8.60 -20.39
CA ASN A 267 11.51 8.59 -21.23
C ASN A 267 12.55 7.56 -20.75
N ARG A 268 12.53 7.17 -19.46
CA ARG A 268 13.50 6.23 -18.87
C ARG A 268 12.98 4.80 -18.70
N ALA A 269 11.67 4.62 -18.52
CA ALA A 269 11.09 3.31 -18.34
C ALA A 269 11.18 2.44 -19.61
N GLY A 270 11.23 3.06 -20.79
CA GLY A 270 11.26 2.37 -22.08
C GLY A 270 9.82 2.11 -22.58
N PRO A 271 9.57 1.08 -23.41
CA PRO A 271 8.24 0.81 -23.98
C PRO A 271 7.17 0.37 -22.95
N THR A 272 7.46 0.44 -21.65
CA THR A 272 6.47 0.32 -20.59
C THR A 272 5.44 1.44 -20.74
N ILE A 273 4.19 1.07 -21.03
CA ILE A 273 3.13 2.02 -21.35
C ILE A 273 2.81 2.86 -20.10
N LEU A 274 2.87 4.17 -20.29
CA LEU A 274 2.45 5.15 -19.31
C LEU A 274 1.25 5.89 -19.80
N SER A 275 0.31 6.04 -18.89
CA SER A 275 -0.81 6.93 -19.10
C SER A 275 -0.94 7.86 -17.91
N LEU A 276 -1.32 9.10 -18.22
CA LEU A 276 -1.92 9.99 -17.24
C LEU A 276 -3.39 9.66 -17.20
N VAL A 277 -3.88 9.34 -16.01
CA VAL A 277 -5.30 9.03 -15.82
C VAL A 277 -5.91 10.08 -14.91
N GLY A 278 -6.95 10.76 -15.41
CA GLY A 278 -7.74 11.72 -14.64
C GLY A 278 -8.91 11.01 -13.95
N LEU A 279 -9.14 11.30 -12.66
CA LEU A 279 -10.29 10.75 -11.93
C LEU A 279 -11.51 11.66 -12.11
N GLY A 280 -12.63 11.12 -12.61
CA GLY A 280 -13.93 11.82 -12.71
C GLY A 280 -14.62 12.03 -11.36
#